data_AF-A0A3C0N1L7-F1
#
_entry.id   AF-A0A3C0N1L7-F1
#
_cell.length_a   1.000
_cell.length_b   1.000
_cell.length_c   1.000
_cell.angle_alpha   90.00
_cell.angle_beta   90.00
_cell.angle_gamma   90.00
#
_symmetry.space_group_name_H-M   'P 1'
#
loop_
_entity.id
_entity.type
_entity.pdbx_description
1 polymer ?
#
loop_
_entity_poly.entity_id
_entity_poly.type
_entity_poly.pdbx_seq_one_letter_code
_entity_poly.pdbx_strand_id
1 'polypeptide(L)'
;MIERYNQTVTPKDTEKRRFKLDEIDIKVKKTRDVGGGKEDYLAWKQLFMESDLVFYLVRADKLLKRDLKTEQRVEADLNHIRGWIQQSKSAQQVFIIGTHCDLDPEFRNIKPNNVGDYVDRFRQLPSVTKMTVLASNVRPVNVVIGSLENEQSANQLVSQIFQQVLK
;
A
#
# COMPACT_ATOMS: atom_id res chain seq x y z
N MET A 1 -0.16 -1.42 23.59
CA MET A 1 0.07 0.03 23.72
C MET A 1 -0.19 0.60 22.33
N ILE A 2 -1.27 1.37 22.15
CA ILE A 2 -1.69 1.88 20.83
C ILE A 2 -0.78 3.06 20.49
N GLU A 3 0.18 2.87 19.59
CA GLU A 3 0.95 3.99 19.05
C GLU A 3 0.01 4.87 18.21
N ARG A 4 -0.16 6.12 18.63
CA ARG A 4 -0.86 7.13 17.83
C ARG A 4 -0.04 7.41 16.58
N TYR A 5 -0.64 7.21 15.40
CA TYR A 5 -0.05 7.59 14.12
C TYR A 5 0.33 9.07 14.14
N ASN A 6 1.63 9.34 14.09
CA ASN A 6 2.20 10.67 13.86
C ASN A 6 2.79 10.66 12.44
N GLN A 7 2.35 11.60 11.60
CA GLN A 7 2.93 11.77 10.27
C GLN A 7 4.43 12.01 10.39
N THR A 8 5.25 11.22 9.69
CA THR A 8 6.70 11.45 9.62
C THR A 8 6.94 12.78 8.92
N VAL A 9 7.42 13.78 9.67
CA VAL A 9 7.81 15.12 9.17
C VAL A 9 9.32 15.25 8.99
N THR A 10 10.09 14.31 9.53
CA THR A 10 11.54 14.28 9.43
C THR A 10 11.97 12.86 9.11
N PRO A 11 12.71 12.64 8.01
CA PRO A 11 13.06 11.30 7.62
C PRO A 11 13.92 10.59 8.68
N LYS A 12 13.56 9.34 9.02
CA LYS A 12 14.31 8.52 9.97
C LYS A 12 14.93 7.32 9.27
N ASP A 13 16.17 7.00 9.62
CA ASP A 13 16.82 5.79 9.12
C ASP A 13 16.20 4.57 9.79
N THR A 14 15.71 3.62 8.99
CA THR A 14 15.30 2.29 9.47
C THR A 14 16.46 1.33 9.26
N GLU A 15 16.90 0.68 10.34
CA GLU A 15 17.98 -0.31 10.29
C GLU A 15 17.65 -1.47 9.35
N LYS A 16 18.70 -2.03 8.72
CA LYS A 16 18.58 -3.20 7.84
C LYS A 16 18.09 -4.41 8.67
N ARG A 17 17.01 -5.04 8.24
CA ARG A 17 16.47 -6.26 8.86
C ARG A 17 16.28 -7.35 7.81
N ARG A 18 16.56 -8.59 8.17
CA ARG A 18 16.32 -9.76 7.31
C ARG A 18 15.32 -10.65 8.04
N PHE A 19 14.22 -10.97 7.38
CA PHE A 19 13.19 -11.85 7.89
C PHE A 19 13.16 -13.10 7.02
N LYS A 20 13.04 -14.27 7.65
CA LYS A 20 12.81 -15.53 6.92
C LYS A 20 11.37 -15.96 7.20
N LEU A 21 10.56 -16.00 6.15
CA LEU A 21 9.17 -16.45 6.23
C LEU A 21 9.04 -17.69 5.34
N ASP A 22 9.15 -18.86 5.98
CA ASP A 22 9.21 -20.16 5.31
C ASP A 22 10.38 -20.25 4.31
N GLU A 23 10.12 -20.40 3.00
CA GLU A 23 11.13 -20.38 1.93
C GLU A 23 11.54 -18.94 1.51
N ILE A 24 10.84 -17.91 1.97
CA ILE A 24 11.10 -16.52 1.56
C ILE A 24 12.19 -15.89 2.42
N ASP A 25 13.21 -15.38 1.75
CA ASP A 25 14.19 -14.49 2.35
C ASP A 25 13.85 -13.02 2.06
N ILE A 26 13.24 -12.34 3.04
CA ILE A 26 12.86 -10.94 2.94
C ILE A 26 14.00 -10.10 3.48
N LYS A 27 14.70 -9.42 2.59
CA LYS A 27 15.74 -8.45 2.96
C LYS A 27 15.19 -7.04 2.93
N VAL A 28 14.88 -6.49 4.10
CA VAL A 28 14.64 -5.05 4.26
C VAL A 28 16.01 -4.37 4.28
N LYS A 29 16.40 -3.78 3.15
CA LYS A 29 17.60 -2.92 3.07
C LYS A 29 17.43 -1.75 4.04
N LYS A 30 18.54 -1.15 4.49
CA LYS A 30 18.48 0.11 5.23
C LYS A 30 17.65 1.08 4.38
N THR A 31 16.49 1.47 4.88
CA THR A 31 15.52 2.29 4.16
C THR A 31 15.28 3.55 4.97
N ARG A 32 14.88 4.61 4.29
CA ARG A 32 14.57 5.89 4.89
C ARG A 32 13.06 5.93 5.09
N ASP A 33 12.61 6.03 6.33
CA ASP A 33 11.24 6.45 6.60
C ASP A 33 11.12 7.88 6.08
N VAL A 34 10.35 8.07 5.02
CA VAL A 34 10.21 9.35 4.32
C VAL A 34 8.84 9.92 4.64
N GLY A 35 8.75 11.24 4.71
CA GLY A 35 7.48 11.87 4.98
C GLY A 35 6.46 11.56 3.89
N GLY A 36 5.19 11.66 4.28
CA GLY A 36 4.07 11.47 3.38
C GLY A 36 3.85 12.64 2.40
N GLY A 37 4.65 13.70 2.52
CA GLY A 37 4.40 14.99 1.89
C GLY A 37 4.81 15.04 0.42
N LYS A 38 4.35 16.06 -0.31
CA LYS A 38 4.70 16.27 -1.72
C LYS A 38 6.18 16.61 -1.89
N GLU A 39 6.75 17.23 -0.87
CA GLU A 39 8.17 17.56 -0.72
C GLU A 39 9.08 16.32 -0.77
N ASP A 40 8.55 15.14 -0.44
CA ASP A 40 9.32 13.90 -0.35
C ASP A 40 9.29 13.07 -1.64
N TYR A 41 8.61 13.52 -2.71
CA TYR A 41 8.46 12.73 -3.95
C TYR A 41 9.80 12.36 -4.61
N LEU A 42 10.85 13.17 -4.45
CA LEU A 42 12.18 12.80 -4.94
C LEU A 42 12.75 11.60 -4.17
N ALA A 43 12.58 11.58 -2.85
CA ALA A 43 13.01 10.47 -2.02
C ALA A 43 12.17 9.22 -2.29
N TRP A 44 10.85 9.39 -2.49
CA TRP A 44 9.96 8.30 -2.90
C TRP A 44 10.39 7.70 -4.23
N LYS A 45 10.72 8.53 -5.23
CA LYS A 45 11.21 8.05 -6.53
C LYS A 45 12.48 7.21 -6.36
N GLN A 46 13.43 7.65 -5.54
CA GLN A 46 14.66 6.90 -5.30
C GLN A 46 14.35 5.53 -4.68
N LEU A 47 13.57 5.50 -3.59
CA LEU A 47 13.15 4.26 -2.93
C LEU A 47 12.41 3.34 -3.90
N PHE A 48 11.53 3.90 -4.72
CA PHE A 48 10.81 3.17 -5.75
C PHE A 48 11.78 2.47 -6.70
N MET A 49 12.76 3.19 -7.26
CA MET A 49 13.70 2.65 -8.24
C MET A 49 14.64 1.57 -7.67
N GLU A 50 14.94 1.60 -6.37
CA GLU A 50 15.85 0.66 -5.71
C GLU A 50 15.17 -0.60 -5.13
N SER A 51 13.84 -0.62 -5.13
CA SER A 51 13.02 -1.69 -4.54
C SER A 51 12.59 -2.72 -5.58
N ASP A 52 12.45 -3.97 -5.17
CA ASP A 52 11.85 -5.04 -5.97
C ASP A 52 10.33 -5.13 -5.72
N LEU A 53 9.90 -4.78 -4.50
CA LEU A 53 8.51 -4.71 -4.08
C LEU A 53 8.20 -3.32 -3.53
N VAL A 54 7.08 -2.74 -3.96
CA VAL A 54 6.62 -1.42 -3.54
C VAL A 54 5.22 -1.55 -2.93
N PHE A 55 5.07 -1.09 -1.70
CA PHE A 55 3.80 -1.09 -0.96
C PHE A 55 3.29 0.34 -0.81
N TYR A 56 2.25 0.69 -1.56
CA TYR A 56 1.59 1.99 -1.46
C TYR A 56 0.34 1.89 -0.57
N LEU A 57 0.44 2.45 0.65
CA LEU A 57 -0.61 2.39 1.65
C LEU A 57 -1.61 3.54 1.48
N VAL A 58 -2.90 3.23 1.48
CA VAL A 58 -3.98 4.23 1.38
C VAL A 58 -5.01 4.06 2.51
N ARG A 59 -5.70 5.15 2.84
CA ARG A 59 -6.80 5.18 3.82
C ARG A 59 -8.10 4.67 3.18
N ALA A 60 -8.36 3.37 3.29
CA ALA A 60 -9.53 2.76 2.68
C ALA A 60 -10.85 3.31 3.25
N ASP A 61 -10.91 3.50 4.57
CA ASP A 61 -12.06 4.10 5.28
C ASP A 61 -12.47 5.46 4.72
N LYS A 62 -11.49 6.27 4.31
CA LYS A 62 -11.74 7.60 3.73
C LYS A 62 -12.10 7.53 2.25
N LEU A 63 -11.40 6.70 1.50
CA LEU A 63 -11.65 6.53 0.06
C LEU A 63 -13.03 5.92 -0.21
N LEU A 64 -13.46 4.93 0.58
CA LEU A 64 -14.79 4.33 0.48
C LEU A 64 -15.90 5.33 0.82
N LYS A 65 -15.61 6.31 1.69
CA LYS A 65 -16.50 7.45 2.00
C LYS A 65 -16.38 8.61 1.01
N ARG A 66 -15.62 8.47 -0.07
CA ARG A 66 -15.44 9.49 -1.12
C ARG A 66 -14.89 10.81 -0.57
N ASP A 67 -14.00 10.73 0.43
CA ASP A 67 -13.33 11.91 0.98
C ASP A 67 -12.46 12.58 -0.09
N LEU A 68 -12.92 13.74 -0.59
CA LEU A 68 -12.33 14.43 -1.73
C LEU A 68 -10.84 14.74 -1.54
N LYS A 69 -10.44 15.12 -0.31
CA LYS A 69 -9.04 15.46 -0.01
C LYS A 69 -8.15 14.22 -0.12
N THR A 70 -8.61 13.08 0.37
CA THR A 70 -7.89 11.81 0.26
C THR A 70 -7.87 11.32 -1.18
N GLU A 71 -8.98 11.42 -1.91
CA GLU A 71 -9.03 11.04 -3.34
C GLU A 71 -8.06 11.88 -4.18
N GLN A 72 -8.06 13.20 -4.02
CA GLN A 72 -7.15 14.10 -4.74
C GLN A 72 -5.68 13.84 -4.41
N ARG A 73 -5.37 13.55 -3.14
CA ARG A 73 -4.01 13.20 -2.72
C ARG A 73 -3.57 11.91 -3.38
N VAL A 74 -4.38 10.87 -3.29
CA VAL A 74 -4.10 9.59 -3.93
C VAL A 74 -3.89 9.82 -5.42
N GLU A 75 -4.81 10.48 -6.13
CA GLU A 75 -4.65 10.74 -7.56
C GLU A 75 -3.33 11.47 -7.91
N ALA A 76 -2.92 12.44 -7.10
CA ALA A 76 -1.63 13.10 -7.28
C ALA A 76 -0.44 12.12 -7.13
N ASP A 77 -0.43 11.32 -6.06
CA ASP A 77 0.60 10.30 -5.81
C ASP A 77 0.65 9.28 -6.96
N LEU A 78 -0.51 8.79 -7.41
CA LEU A 78 -0.62 7.79 -8.48
C LEU A 78 -0.03 8.31 -9.81
N ASN A 79 -0.19 9.60 -10.11
CA ASN A 79 0.41 10.21 -11.31
C ASN A 79 1.96 10.18 -11.27
N HIS A 80 2.55 10.40 -10.09
CA HIS A 80 4.01 10.29 -9.93
C HIS A 80 4.47 8.84 -10.03
N ILE A 81 3.82 7.93 -9.30
CA ILE A 81 4.15 6.50 -9.31
C ILE A 81 4.04 5.93 -10.74
N ARG A 82 3.02 6.33 -11.51
CA ARG A 82 2.89 5.97 -12.92
C ARG A 82 4.12 6.37 -13.73
N GLY A 83 4.58 7.61 -13.58
CA GLY A 83 5.77 8.10 -14.28
C GLY A 83 7.01 7.28 -13.90
N TRP A 84 7.10 6.81 -12.66
CA TRP A 84 8.22 5.98 -12.20
C TRP A 84 8.14 4.55 -12.74
N ILE A 85 6.96 3.93 -12.78
CA ILE A 85 6.74 2.61 -13.41
C ILE A 85 7.21 2.65 -14.88
N GLN A 86 6.84 3.69 -15.63
CA GLN A 86 7.20 3.83 -17.05
C GLN A 86 8.71 4.05 -17.26
N GLN A 87 9.40 4.66 -16.29
CA GLN A 87 10.85 4.91 -16.35
C GLN A 87 11.66 3.71 -15.85
N SER A 88 11.06 2.87 -15.00
CA SER A 88 11.75 1.74 -14.39
C SER A 88 12.01 0.65 -15.42
N LYS A 89 13.25 0.18 -15.46
CA LYS A 89 13.66 -1.00 -16.25
C LYS A 89 13.51 -2.30 -15.46
N SER A 90 13.24 -2.22 -14.15
CA SER A 90 13.24 -3.39 -13.25
C SER A 90 11.88 -4.06 -13.15
N ALA A 91 11.87 -5.30 -12.65
CA ALA A 91 10.68 -6.12 -12.49
C ALA A 91 9.84 -5.81 -11.25
N GLN A 92 9.73 -4.52 -10.90
CA GLN A 92 9.05 -4.07 -9.69
C GLN A 92 7.60 -4.55 -9.60
N GLN A 93 7.26 -5.20 -8.50
CA GLN A 93 5.89 -5.53 -8.14
C GLN A 93 5.32 -4.44 -7.24
N VAL A 94 4.23 -3.81 -7.66
CA VAL A 94 3.59 -2.71 -6.94
C VAL A 94 2.27 -3.21 -6.34
N PHE A 95 2.06 -2.90 -5.06
CA PHE A 95 0.84 -3.19 -4.32
C PHE A 95 0.17 -1.89 -3.89
N ILE A 96 -1.15 -1.81 -4.11
CA ILE A 96 -2.01 -0.84 -3.42
C ILE A 96 -2.61 -1.55 -2.21
N ILE A 97 -2.36 -1.02 -1.03
CA ILE A 97 -2.81 -1.62 0.22
C ILE A 97 -3.78 -0.65 0.90
N GLY A 98 -5.06 -1.00 0.87
CA GLY A 98 -6.09 -0.34 1.67
C GLY A 98 -5.88 -0.67 3.14
N THR A 99 -5.64 0.35 3.96
CA THR A 99 -5.49 0.22 5.42
C THR A 99 -6.60 0.97 6.15
N HIS A 100 -6.66 0.85 7.47
CA HIS A 100 -7.62 1.53 8.34
C HIS A 100 -9.08 1.14 8.08
N CYS A 101 -9.34 0.01 7.41
CA CYS A 101 -10.70 -0.47 7.19
C CYS A 101 -11.41 -0.77 8.52
N ASP A 102 -10.69 -1.05 9.60
CA ASP A 102 -11.22 -1.12 10.95
C ASP A 102 -11.96 0.16 11.37
N LEU A 103 -11.67 1.34 10.81
CA LEU A 103 -12.41 2.57 11.11
C LEU A 103 -13.74 2.69 10.33
N ASP A 104 -14.00 1.77 9.42
CA ASP A 104 -15.27 1.68 8.71
C ASP A 104 -16.24 0.76 9.50
N PRO A 105 -17.40 1.29 9.96
CA PRO A 105 -18.41 0.47 10.62
C PRO A 105 -18.87 -0.72 9.77
N GLU A 106 -18.87 -0.60 8.45
CA GLU A 106 -19.27 -1.69 7.57
C GLU A 106 -18.28 -2.85 7.61
N PHE A 107 -16.98 -2.55 7.63
CA PHE A 107 -15.93 -3.56 7.75
C PHE A 107 -15.97 -4.23 9.13
N ARG A 108 -16.17 -3.47 10.21
CA ARG A 108 -16.26 -4.04 11.57
C ARG A 108 -17.42 -5.03 11.73
N ASN A 109 -18.52 -4.78 11.03
CA ASN A 109 -19.73 -5.60 11.11
C ASN A 109 -19.87 -6.57 9.94
N ILE A 110 -18.81 -6.74 9.14
CA ILE A 110 -18.85 -7.56 7.95
C ILE A 110 -19.05 -9.03 8.30
N LYS A 111 -20.00 -9.68 7.64
CA LYS A 111 -20.16 -11.12 7.76
C LYS A 111 -19.09 -11.81 6.89
N PRO A 112 -18.56 -12.98 7.30
CA PRO A 112 -17.52 -13.67 6.56
C PRO A 112 -17.83 -13.90 5.06
N ASN A 113 -19.10 -14.12 4.73
CA ASN A 113 -19.57 -14.32 3.36
C ASN A 113 -19.63 -13.04 2.51
N ASN A 114 -19.53 -11.86 3.12
CA ASN A 114 -19.64 -10.56 2.45
C ASN A 114 -18.30 -9.82 2.36
N VAL A 115 -17.20 -10.42 2.82
CA VAL A 115 -15.86 -9.80 2.74
C VAL A 115 -15.48 -9.49 1.29
N GLY A 116 -15.88 -10.35 0.34
CA GLY A 116 -15.66 -10.14 -1.09
C GLY A 116 -16.26 -8.83 -1.59
N ASP A 117 -17.50 -8.52 -1.20
CA ASP A 117 -18.19 -7.30 -1.64
C ASP A 117 -17.46 -6.02 -1.21
N TYR A 118 -16.93 -6.01 0.01
CA TYR A 118 -16.16 -4.87 0.54
C TYR A 118 -14.82 -4.70 -0.19
N VAL A 119 -14.13 -5.82 -0.45
CA VAL A 119 -12.89 -5.83 -1.24
C VAL A 119 -13.15 -5.33 -2.66
N ASP A 120 -14.24 -5.78 -3.29
CA ASP A 120 -14.59 -5.40 -4.65
C ASP A 120 -14.96 -3.93 -4.75
N ARG A 121 -15.72 -3.39 -3.79
CA ARG A 121 -16.00 -1.95 -3.73
C ARG A 121 -14.72 -1.12 -3.64
N PHE A 122 -13.77 -1.54 -2.82
CA PHE A 122 -12.48 -0.84 -2.74
C PHE A 122 -11.70 -0.91 -4.05
N ARG A 123 -11.66 -2.09 -4.69
CA ARG A 123 -11.00 -2.28 -6.00
C ARG A 123 -11.64 -1.45 -7.12
N GLN A 124 -12.96 -1.29 -7.07
CA GLN A 124 -13.74 -0.54 -8.06
C GLN A 124 -13.70 0.99 -7.86
N LEU A 125 -13.06 1.49 -6.78
CA LEU A 125 -12.88 2.92 -6.62
C LEU A 125 -12.14 3.51 -7.84
N PRO A 126 -12.56 4.68 -8.36
CA PRO A 126 -11.94 5.26 -9.55
C PRO A 126 -10.43 5.44 -9.42
N SER A 127 -9.92 5.88 -8.27
CA SER A 127 -8.49 6.02 -8.01
C SER A 127 -7.74 4.69 -8.04
N VAL A 128 -8.31 3.64 -7.44
CA VAL A 128 -7.72 2.29 -7.42
C VAL A 128 -7.74 1.66 -8.81
N THR A 129 -8.91 1.68 -9.47
CA THR A 129 -9.09 1.20 -10.84
C THR A 129 -8.16 1.91 -11.81
N LYS A 130 -8.01 3.24 -11.69
CA LYS A 130 -7.13 4.01 -12.55
C LYS A 130 -5.68 3.54 -12.41
N MET A 131 -5.19 3.29 -11.20
CA MET A 131 -3.81 2.77 -11.05
C MET A 131 -3.68 1.33 -11.56
N THR A 132 -4.63 0.44 -11.28
CA THR A 132 -4.53 -0.95 -11.75
C THR A 132 -4.51 -1.00 -13.27
N VAL A 133 -5.37 -0.24 -13.96
CA VAL A 133 -5.39 -0.13 -15.43
C VAL A 133 -4.09 0.50 -15.95
N LEU A 134 -3.67 1.63 -15.39
CA LEU A 134 -2.51 2.37 -15.87
C LEU A 134 -1.20 1.59 -15.71
N ALA A 135 -1.09 0.81 -14.64
CA ALA A 135 0.06 -0.05 -14.45
C ALA A 135 -0.05 -1.34 -15.28
N SER A 136 -1.25 -1.92 -15.46
CA SER A 136 -1.44 -3.19 -16.17
C SER A 136 -0.96 -3.20 -17.63
N ASN A 137 -0.89 -2.05 -18.29
CA ASN A 137 -0.26 -1.91 -19.62
C ASN A 137 1.27 -2.13 -19.59
N VAL A 138 1.87 -2.16 -18.40
CA VAL A 138 3.30 -2.34 -18.17
C VAL A 138 3.55 -3.56 -17.29
N ARG A 139 2.88 -3.68 -16.12
CA ARG A 139 2.96 -4.77 -15.14
C ARG A 139 1.67 -4.85 -14.28
N PRO A 140 1.22 -6.04 -13.85
CA PRO A 140 0.07 -6.16 -12.97
C PRO A 140 0.30 -5.46 -11.62
N VAL A 141 -0.70 -4.70 -11.15
CA VAL A 141 -0.73 -4.13 -9.79
C VAL A 141 -1.68 -4.94 -8.94
N ASN A 142 -1.18 -5.36 -7.78
CA ASN A 142 -1.96 -6.12 -6.82
C ASN A 142 -2.69 -5.17 -5.88
N VAL A 143 -3.96 -5.47 -5.59
CA VAL A 143 -4.78 -4.68 -4.67
C VAL A 143 -5.20 -5.56 -3.51
N VAL A 144 -4.79 -5.15 -2.30
CA VAL A 144 -5.08 -5.82 -1.03
C VAL A 144 -5.70 -4.81 -0.10
N ILE A 145 -6.59 -5.25 0.79
CA ILE A 145 -7.19 -4.41 1.82
C ILE A 145 -7.22 -5.17 3.14
N GLY A 146 -6.90 -4.49 4.22
CA GLY A 146 -6.90 -5.05 5.57
C GLY A 146 -6.62 -3.99 6.63
N SER A 147 -6.53 -4.43 7.88
CA SER A 147 -6.29 -3.55 9.02
C SER A 147 -4.90 -3.76 9.61
N LEU A 148 -4.28 -2.66 10.03
CA LEU A 148 -3.05 -2.66 10.83
C LEU A 148 -3.33 -2.29 12.30
N GLU A 149 -4.61 -2.33 12.74
CA GLU A 149 -5.04 -1.94 14.09
C GLU A 149 -4.39 -2.77 15.20
N ASN A 150 -4.20 -4.06 14.95
CA ASN A 150 -3.59 -5.00 15.88
C ASN A 150 -2.74 -6.04 15.14
N GLU A 151 -1.91 -6.74 15.90
CA GLU A 151 -0.95 -7.71 15.37
C GLU A 151 -1.61 -8.84 14.57
N GLN A 152 -2.76 -9.34 15.03
CA GLN A 152 -3.48 -10.41 14.32
C GLN A 152 -3.94 -9.96 12.94
N SER A 153 -4.61 -8.80 12.84
CA SER A 153 -5.07 -8.24 11.57
C SER A 153 -3.88 -7.88 10.65
N ALA A 154 -2.80 -7.35 11.22
CA ALA A 154 -1.59 -7.03 10.48
C ALA A 154 -0.91 -8.29 9.91
N ASN A 155 -0.81 -9.36 10.70
CA ASN A 155 -0.24 -10.64 10.26
C ASN A 155 -1.08 -11.27 9.13
N GLN A 156 -2.41 -11.16 9.21
CA GLN A 156 -3.30 -11.61 8.13
C GLN A 156 -3.05 -10.81 6.84
N LEU A 157 -2.97 -9.48 6.92
CA LEU A 157 -2.71 -8.62 5.76
C LEU A 157 -1.33 -8.90 5.14
N VAL A 158 -0.28 -9.01 5.96
CA VAL A 158 1.07 -9.36 5.49
C VAL A 158 1.07 -10.72 4.81
N SER A 159 0.42 -11.72 5.40
CA SER A 159 0.32 -13.07 4.81
C SER A 159 -0.36 -13.03 3.44
N GLN A 160 -1.45 -12.29 3.29
CA GLN A 160 -2.15 -12.12 2.01
C GLN A 160 -1.28 -11.44 0.94
N ILE A 161 -0.46 -10.46 1.32
CA ILE A 161 0.47 -9.79 0.40
C ILE A 161 1.53 -10.78 -0.08
N PHE A 162 2.22 -11.47 0.84
CA PHE A 162 3.32 -12.36 0.47
C PHE A 162 2.86 -13.64 -0.26
N GLN A 163 1.63 -14.11 -0.02
CA GLN A 163 1.02 -15.15 -0.86
C GLN A 163 0.85 -14.73 -2.33
N GLN A 164 0.76 -13.43 -2.63
CA GLN A 164 0.69 -12.92 -4.02
C GLN A 164 2.07 -12.62 -4.61
N VAL A 165 3.09 -12.46 -3.76
CA VAL A 165 4.49 -12.35 -4.18
C VAL A 165 5.05 -13.70 -4.60
N LEU A 166 4.61 -14.77 -3.93
CA LEU A 166 5.07 -16.14 -4.17
C LEU A 166 4.42 -16.87 -5.34
N LYS A 167 3.40 -16.27 -5.97
CA LYS A 167 2.71 -16.84 -7.14
C LYS A 167 3.43 -16.49 -8.43
#